data_AF-A0A5C3Q7I6-F1
#
_entry.id   AF-A0A5C3Q7I6-F1
#
_cell.length_a   1.000
_cell.length_b   1.000
_cell.length_c   1.000
_cell.angle_alpha   90.00
_cell.angle_beta   90.00
_cell.angle_gamma   90.00
#
_symmetry.space_group_name_H-M   'P 1'
#
loop_
_entity.id
_entity.type
_entity.pdbx_description
1 polymer ?
#
loop_
_entity_poly.entity_id
_entity_poly.type
_entity_poly.pdbx_seq_one_letter_code
_entity_poly.pdbx_strand_id
1 'polypeptide(L)'
;METTPAEKVYGTRDRPNGSIGEDEKLSFRTADALIEFKPEDELYNLGSDDPNSKTFLKEKVGNIDRLGHIGKYACHCFAFSHRVHLFTVYIRGTMARLIRWDRSGAIISTEFDITTEKHLVVFLYR
;
A
#
# COMPACT_ATOMS: atom_id res chain seq x y z
N MET A 1 4.00 30.55 -2.44
CA MET A 1 4.41 29.40 -3.26
C MET A 1 3.17 28.82 -3.89
N GLU A 2 3.15 28.65 -5.21
CA GLU A 2 2.05 27.97 -5.89
C GLU A 2 2.07 26.47 -5.53
N THR A 3 0.88 25.91 -5.30
CA THR A 3 0.71 24.48 -5.04
C THR A 3 0.95 23.69 -6.32
N THR A 4 1.76 22.65 -6.21
CA THR A 4 2.04 21.70 -7.29
C THR A 4 0.76 20.98 -7.72
N PRO A 5 0.67 20.49 -8.98
CA PRO A 5 -0.48 19.71 -9.43
C PRO A 5 -0.79 18.50 -8.53
N ALA A 6 0.25 17.86 -7.98
CA ALA A 6 0.12 16.78 -7.00
C ALA A 6 -0.55 17.24 -5.70
N GLU A 7 -0.13 18.39 -5.14
CA GLU A 7 -0.72 18.95 -3.92
C GLU A 7 -2.20 19.33 -4.10
N LYS A 8 -2.62 19.71 -5.31
CA LYS A 8 -4.02 20.01 -5.63
C LYS A 8 -4.92 18.77 -5.63
N VAL A 9 -4.38 17.61 -6.02
CA VAL A 9 -5.15 16.36 -6.16
C VAL A 9 -5.08 15.52 -4.87
N TYR A 10 -3.93 15.51 -4.21
CA TYR A 10 -3.63 14.59 -3.09
C TYR A 10 -3.54 15.28 -1.72
N GLY A 11 -3.68 16.62 -1.66
CA GLY A 11 -3.64 17.41 -0.42
C GLY A 11 -2.29 18.08 -0.15
N THR A 12 -2.28 19.07 0.75
CA THR A 12 -1.13 19.95 1.01
C THR A 12 -0.21 19.52 2.17
N ARG A 13 1.04 19.94 1.95
CA ARG A 13 2.35 19.88 2.62
C ARG A 13 2.51 20.26 4.12
N ASP A 14 1.53 20.01 4.99
CA ASP A 14 1.46 20.50 6.39
C ASP A 14 1.04 21.98 6.56
N ARG A 15 0.12 22.19 7.52
CA ARG A 15 0.17 23.17 8.64
C ARG A 15 -1.23 23.34 9.28
N PRO A 16 -1.26 23.58 10.61
CA PRO A 16 -1.49 24.95 11.05
C PRO A 16 -0.41 25.47 12.02
N ASN A 17 -0.27 26.80 12.03
CA ASN A 17 0.44 27.53 13.08
C ASN A 17 -0.28 27.33 14.43
N GLY A 18 0.44 26.84 15.45
CA GLY A 18 0.02 26.98 16.84
C GLY A 18 -0.02 25.68 17.65
N SER A 19 0.79 25.69 18.72
CA SER A 19 0.69 24.89 19.97
C SER A 19 0.55 23.37 19.89
N ILE A 20 1.65 22.70 20.27
CA ILE A 20 1.77 21.46 21.06
C ILE A 20 0.76 20.35 20.74
N GLY A 21 1.25 19.33 20.02
CA GLY A 21 0.72 17.97 20.01
C GLY A 21 -0.09 17.59 18.78
N GLU A 22 0.54 17.48 17.61
CA GLU A 22 -0.09 16.86 16.44
C GLU A 22 0.87 15.83 15.84
N ASP A 23 0.39 14.60 15.68
CA ASP A 23 1.09 13.44 15.14
C ASP A 23 1.93 13.80 13.90
N GLU A 24 3.17 13.32 13.84
CA GLU A 24 4.02 13.33 12.65
C GLU A 24 3.25 12.68 11.48
N LYS A 25 2.60 13.48 10.64
CA LYS A 25 1.85 12.96 9.49
C LYS A 25 2.83 12.37 8.48
N LEU A 26 2.54 11.15 8.02
CA LEU A 26 3.35 10.42 7.05
C LEU A 26 3.63 11.28 5.80
N SER A 27 4.89 11.66 5.61
CA SER A 27 5.34 12.32 4.38
C SER A 27 5.58 11.29 3.27
N PHE A 28 4.73 11.28 2.25
CA PHE A 28 4.87 10.38 1.09
C PHE A 28 6.16 10.57 0.29
N ARG A 29 6.83 11.72 0.45
CA ARG A 29 8.11 12.01 -0.20
C ARG A 29 9.26 11.22 0.43
N THR A 30 9.19 11.01 1.74
CA THR A 30 10.23 10.38 2.56
C THR A 30 9.82 9.00 3.08
N ALA A 31 8.57 8.56 2.86
CA ALA A 31 8.13 7.23 3.23
C ALA A 31 9.05 6.17 2.59
N ASP A 32 9.74 5.39 3.42
CA ASP A 32 10.67 4.35 2.97
C ASP A 32 9.98 3.00 2.75
N ALA A 33 8.98 2.69 3.58
CA ALA A 33 8.17 1.49 3.49
C ALA A 33 6.68 1.81 3.68
N LEU A 34 5.84 1.03 3.01
CA LEU A 34 4.39 1.00 3.21
C LEU A 34 3.98 -0.43 3.52
N ILE A 35 3.51 -0.64 4.73
CA ILE A 35 3.06 -1.93 5.24
C ILE A 35 1.60 -1.75 5.64
N GLU A 36 0.72 -2.53 5.05
CA GLU A 36 -0.69 -2.53 5.42
C GLU A 36 -1.04 -3.84 6.10
N PHE A 37 -1.51 -3.72 7.35
CA PHE A 37 -1.93 -4.85 8.16
C PHE A 37 -3.45 -4.84 8.32
N LYS A 38 -4.09 -5.96 8.00
CA LYS A 38 -5.51 -6.22 8.22
C LYS A 38 -5.66 -7.41 9.17
N PRO A 39 -6.28 -7.22 10.35
CA PRO A 39 -6.38 -8.28 11.35
C PRO A 39 -7.32 -9.42 10.93
N GLU A 40 -8.28 -9.15 10.04
CA GLU A 40 -9.27 -10.12 9.58
C GLU A 40 -8.89 -10.68 8.20
N ASP A 41 -9.05 -11.99 8.01
CA ASP A 41 -8.56 -12.68 6.81
C ASP A 41 -9.52 -12.57 5.61
N GLU A 42 -10.79 -12.93 5.81
CA GLU A 42 -11.75 -13.08 4.70
C GLU A 42 -12.21 -11.75 4.09
N LEU A 43 -12.33 -10.71 4.91
CA LEU A 43 -12.87 -9.41 4.50
C LEU A 43 -11.86 -8.60 3.67
N TYR A 44 -10.57 -8.91 3.80
CA TYR A 44 -9.47 -8.13 3.25
C TYR A 44 -8.66 -8.94 2.21
N ASN A 45 -9.25 -9.99 1.66
CA ASN A 45 -8.59 -10.73 0.60
C ASN A 45 -8.66 -9.96 -0.73
N LEU A 46 -7.52 -9.44 -1.19
CA LEU A 46 -7.39 -8.68 -2.44
C LEU A 46 -7.70 -9.53 -3.69
N GLY A 47 -7.43 -10.84 -3.64
CA GLY A 47 -7.51 -11.65 -4.85
C GLY A 47 -7.42 -13.15 -4.64
N SER A 48 -7.27 -13.89 -5.74
CA SER A 48 -7.13 -15.34 -5.74
C SER A 48 -5.95 -15.74 -6.61
N ASP A 49 -5.17 -16.69 -6.10
CA ASP A 49 -4.11 -17.36 -6.85
C ASP A 49 -4.61 -18.64 -7.54
N ASP A 50 -5.94 -18.85 -7.60
CA ASP A 50 -6.52 -20.01 -8.29
C ASP A 50 -6.22 -19.90 -9.80
N PRO A 51 -5.45 -20.83 -10.37
CA PRO A 51 -5.12 -20.80 -11.79
C PRO A 51 -6.34 -21.00 -12.69
N ASN A 52 -7.47 -21.48 -12.14
CA ASN A 52 -8.73 -21.64 -12.86
C ASN A 52 -9.61 -20.38 -12.80
N SER A 53 -9.24 -19.38 -11.99
CA SER A 53 -9.97 -18.12 -11.92
C SER A 53 -9.75 -17.30 -13.20
N LYS A 54 -10.82 -16.70 -13.72
CA LYS A 54 -10.73 -15.79 -14.89
C LYS A 54 -10.06 -14.45 -14.54
N THR A 55 -10.07 -14.09 -13.26
CA THR A 55 -9.57 -12.80 -12.78
C THR A 55 -8.82 -12.99 -11.47
N PHE A 56 -7.82 -12.13 -11.25
CA PHE A 56 -7.15 -12.06 -9.95
C PHE A 56 -8.09 -11.55 -8.87
N LEU A 57 -8.93 -10.55 -9.18
CA LEU A 57 -9.83 -9.92 -8.21
C LEU A 57 -11.03 -10.83 -7.93
N LYS A 58 -11.23 -11.17 -6.65
CA LYS A 58 -12.47 -11.82 -6.21
C LYS A 58 -13.63 -10.83 -6.36
N GLU A 59 -14.68 -11.24 -7.07
CA GLU A 59 -15.93 -10.48 -7.29
C GLU A 59 -16.78 -10.36 -6.01
N LYS A 60 -16.21 -9.85 -4.91
CA LYS A 60 -16.96 -9.37 -3.76
C LYS A 60 -17.01 -7.86 -3.79
N VAL A 61 -18.18 -7.31 -3.49
CA VAL A 61 -18.39 -5.86 -3.29
C VAL A 61 -17.38 -5.34 -2.27
N GLY A 62 -16.60 -4.34 -2.66
CA GLY A 62 -15.59 -3.69 -1.83
C GLY A 62 -14.15 -4.18 -1.97
N ASN A 63 -13.87 -5.26 -2.71
CA ASN A 63 -12.47 -5.65 -2.98
C ASN A 63 -11.76 -4.65 -3.91
N ILE A 64 -12.49 -4.12 -4.90
CA ILE A 64 -12.01 -3.05 -5.79
C ILE A 64 -11.72 -1.78 -4.99
N ASP A 65 -12.59 -1.41 -4.04
CA ASP A 65 -12.38 -0.22 -3.21
C ASP A 65 -11.14 -0.35 -2.33
N ARG A 66 -10.92 -1.54 -1.76
CA ARG A 66 -9.72 -1.86 -0.97
C ARG A 66 -8.45 -1.80 -1.82
N LEU A 67 -8.48 -2.35 -3.04
CA LEU A 67 -7.38 -2.21 -3.99
C LEU A 67 -7.14 -0.74 -4.36
N GLY A 68 -8.21 0.04 -4.51
CA GLY A 68 -8.16 1.48 -4.74
C GLY A 68 -7.49 2.22 -3.58
N HIS A 69 -7.74 1.82 -2.33
CA HIS A 69 -7.09 2.41 -1.16
C HIS A 69 -5.56 2.18 -1.18
N ILE A 70 -5.11 0.95 -1.46
CA ILE A 70 -3.66 0.66 -1.47
C ILE A 70 -2.98 1.30 -2.68
N GLY A 71 -3.65 1.31 -3.83
CA GLY A 71 -3.19 1.99 -5.03
C GLY A 71 -3.09 3.50 -4.84
N LYS A 72 -3.96 4.10 -4.01
CA LYS A 72 -3.89 5.51 -3.66
C LYS A 72 -2.58 5.86 -2.95
N TYR A 73 -2.12 5.04 -2.01
CA TYR A 73 -0.82 5.26 -1.35
C TYR A 73 0.34 5.19 -2.35
N ALA A 74 0.29 4.25 -3.29
CA ALA A 74 1.29 4.16 -4.37
C ALA A 74 1.28 5.40 -5.26
N CYS A 75 0.10 5.83 -5.71
CA CYS A 75 -0.08 7.05 -6.49
C CYS A 75 0.46 8.29 -5.75
N HIS A 76 0.21 8.40 -4.44
CA HIS A 76 0.75 9.50 -3.63
C HIS A 76 2.28 9.49 -3.61
N CYS A 77 2.92 8.34 -3.33
CA CYS A 77 4.39 8.24 -3.37
C CYS A 77 4.96 8.65 -4.73
N PHE A 78 4.32 8.22 -5.82
CA PHE A 78 4.71 8.58 -7.17
C PHE A 78 4.45 10.06 -7.52
N ALA A 79 3.45 10.69 -6.92
CA ALA A 79 3.16 12.10 -7.15
C ALA A 79 4.20 13.01 -6.47
N PHE A 80 4.75 12.59 -5.33
CA PHE A 80 5.65 13.42 -4.51
C PHE A 80 7.14 13.03 -4.60
N SER A 81 7.45 11.90 -5.22
CA SER A 81 8.81 11.37 -5.36
C SER A 81 9.13 10.93 -6.79
N HIS A 82 10.41 11.03 -7.19
CA HIS A 82 10.91 10.59 -8.52
C HIS A 82 11.08 9.06 -8.63
N ARG A 83 10.48 8.30 -7.72
CA ARG A 83 10.55 6.84 -7.72
C ARG A 83 9.86 6.27 -8.96
N VAL A 84 10.51 5.28 -9.58
CA VAL A 84 9.97 4.50 -10.70
C VAL A 84 9.24 3.25 -10.23
N HIS A 85 9.59 2.76 -9.04
CA HIS A 85 8.98 1.60 -8.40
C HIS A 85 8.70 1.88 -6.93
N LEU A 86 7.67 1.22 -6.40
CA LEU A 86 7.36 1.18 -4.99
C LEU A 86 7.03 -0.25 -4.60
N PHE A 87 7.55 -0.70 -3.46
CA PHE A 87 7.25 -2.01 -2.91
C PHE A 87 6.37 -1.84 -1.68
N THR A 88 5.29 -2.62 -1.61
CA THR A 88 4.41 -2.66 -0.45
C THR A 88 4.22 -4.09 0.01
N VAL A 89 4.12 -4.27 1.32
CA VAL A 89 3.78 -5.55 1.93
C VAL A 89 2.33 -5.47 2.40
N TYR A 90 1.50 -6.35 1.87
CA TYR A 90 0.10 -6.47 2.25
C TYR A 90 -0.08 -7.70 3.13
N ILE A 91 -0.51 -7.51 4.37
CA ILE A 91 -0.66 -8.59 5.36
C ILE A 91 -2.13 -8.65 5.78
N ARG A 92 -2.74 -9.84 5.68
CA ARG A 92 -4.07 -10.16 6.20
C ARG A 92 -3.99 -11.40 7.09
N GLY A 93 -4.35 -11.29 8.36
CA GLY A 93 -4.13 -12.40 9.32
C GLY A 93 -2.68 -12.89 9.30
N THR A 94 -2.46 -14.16 8.92
CA THR A 94 -1.13 -14.76 8.71
C THR A 94 -0.66 -14.78 7.26
N MET A 95 -1.51 -14.35 6.32
CA MET A 95 -1.22 -14.38 4.89
C MET A 95 -0.65 -13.03 4.44
N ALA A 96 0.30 -13.06 3.51
CA ALA A 96 0.87 -11.86 2.93
C ALA A 96 1.07 -11.94 1.42
N ARG A 97 1.16 -10.75 0.82
CA ARG A 97 1.54 -10.53 -0.57
C ARG A 97 2.56 -9.42 -0.67
N LEU A 98 3.53 -9.61 -1.56
CA LEU A 98 4.44 -8.57 -2.00
C LEU A 98 3.84 -7.91 -3.24
N ILE A 99 3.84 -6.58 -3.26
CA ILE A 99 3.33 -5.81 -4.39
C ILE A 99 4.43 -4.86 -4.87
N ARG A 100 4.79 -4.96 -6.15
CA ARG A 100 5.64 -3.99 -6.85
C ARG A 100 4.76 -3.11 -7.71
N TRP A 101 4.67 -1.84 -7.38
CA TRP A 101 4.00 -0.81 -8.16
C TRP A 101 4.97 -0.17 -9.14
N ASP A 102 4.46 0.24 -10.29
CA ASP A 102 5.08 1.19 -11.20
C ASP A 102 4.02 2.17 -11.75
N ARG A 103 4.40 3.01 -12.71
CA ARG A 103 3.48 4.00 -13.30
C ARG A 103 2.40 3.38 -14.20
N SER A 104 2.53 2.10 -14.55
CA SER A 104 1.60 1.38 -15.42
C SER A 104 0.69 0.43 -14.64
N GLY A 105 1.03 0.08 -13.40
CA GLY A 105 0.18 -0.74 -12.55
C GLY A 105 0.95 -1.42 -11.41
N ALA A 106 0.62 -2.68 -11.15
CA ALA A 106 1.21 -3.47 -10.07
C ALA A 106 1.46 -4.92 -10.51
N ILE A 107 2.56 -5.49 -10.02
CA ILE A 107 2.80 -6.93 -9.98
C ILE A 107 2.62 -7.40 -8.55
N ILE A 108 1.82 -8.45 -8.35
CA ILE A 108 1.46 -8.99 -7.04
C ILE A 108 1.98 -10.42 -6.96
N SER A 109 2.63 -10.78 -5.86
CA SER A 109 3.08 -12.15 -5.62
C SER A 109 1.90 -13.10 -5.39
N THR A 110 2.15 -14.40 -5.57
CA THR A 110 1.33 -15.42 -4.91
C THR A 110 1.29 -15.17 -3.42
N GLU A 111 0.18 -15.53 -2.80
CA GLU A 111 0.05 -15.44 -1.36
C GLU A 111 0.94 -16.44 -0.64
N PHE A 112 1.42 -16.07 0.53
CA PHE A 112 2.22 -16.94 1.39
C PHE A 112 1.91 -16.68 2.87
N ASP A 113 2.15 -17.68 3.70
CA ASP A 113 1.98 -17.59 5.14
C ASP A 113 3.26 -17.05 5.80
N ILE A 114 3.18 -15.88 6.42
CA ILE A 114 4.31 -15.20 7.07
C ILE A 114 4.84 -15.94 8.31
N THR A 115 4.05 -16.85 8.88
CA THR A 115 4.48 -17.67 10.03
C THR A 115 5.40 -18.81 9.59
N THR A 116 5.28 -19.23 8.33
CA THR A 116 6.15 -20.23 7.70
C THR A 116 7.35 -19.58 7.02
N GLU A 117 7.13 -18.43 6.38
CA GLU A 117 8.15 -17.70 5.62
C GLU A 117 8.85 -16.64 6.48
N LYS A 118 10.01 -17.01 7.03
CA LYS A 118 10.77 -16.14 7.95
C LYS A 118 11.47 -14.99 7.25
N HIS A 119 11.74 -15.06 5.94
CA HIS A 119 12.56 -14.05 5.26
C HIS A 119 11.95 -12.66 5.33
N LEU A 120 10.62 -12.54 5.19
CA LEU A 120 9.94 -11.26 5.29
C LEU A 120 10.00 -10.68 6.71
N VAL A 121 9.74 -11.51 7.73
CA VAL A 121 9.80 -11.08 9.13
C VAL A 121 11.21 -10.64 9.51
N VAL A 122 12.22 -11.39 9.08
CA VAL A 122 13.63 -11.05 9.31
C VAL A 122 14.01 -9.75 8.60
N PHE A 123 13.54 -9.56 7.36
CA PHE A 123 13.80 -8.34 6.58
C PHE A 123 13.16 -7.09 7.19
N LEU A 124 11.98 -7.20 7.79
CA LEU A 124 11.27 -6.05 8.37
C LEU A 124 11.74 -5.69 9.79
N TYR A 125 12.29 -6.65 10.54
CA TYR A 125 12.67 -6.45 11.94
C TYR A 125 14.14 -6.05 12.16
N ARG A 126 15.02 -6.28 11.17
CA ARG A 126 16.46 -5.99 11.25
C ARG A 126 16.87 -4.88 10.31
#